data_AF-A0A9D7QSR7-F1
#
_entry.id   AF-A0A9D7QSR7-F1
#
_cell.length_a   1.000
_cell.length_b   1.000
_cell.length_c   1.000
_cell.angle_alpha   90.00
_cell.angle_beta   90.00
_cell.angle_gamma   90.00
#
_symmetry.space_group_name_H-M   'P 1'
#
loop_
_entity.id
_entity.type
_entity.pdbx_description
1 polymer ?
#
loop_
_entity_poly.entity_id
_entity_poly.type
_entity_poly.pdbx_seq_one_letter_code
_entity_poly.pdbx_strand_id
1 'polypeptide(L)'
;MVVKESNAIGTAVLRSKLLPETNARMMELFKQYVKVEFSITSRANIPANERLLLNRETKRIQTLMWDEAFAATENNPLSVPAGLFATSINQLIDIKTERDIAISNHVPEIVLLGLLLFAALAIGILGYGNGLAATHARYPAVILCVVITLSFILIIDLDRPNRGLTQVSQESMVDLMNVINQVNM
;
A
#
# COMPACT_ATOMS: atom_id res chain seq x y z
N MET A 1 -9.40 -0.68 2.47
CA MET A 1 -8.69 -1.75 1.73
C MET A 1 -8.83 -3.14 2.37
N VAL A 2 -8.77 -3.28 3.71
CA VAL A 2 -8.93 -4.59 4.40
C VAL A 2 -10.22 -5.34 4.02
N VAL A 3 -11.34 -4.64 3.86
CA VAL A 3 -12.62 -5.24 3.41
C VAL A 3 -12.51 -5.84 2.01
N LYS A 4 -11.81 -5.17 1.07
CA LYS A 4 -11.62 -5.70 -0.29
C LYS A 4 -10.79 -6.98 -0.28
N GLU A 5 -9.71 -7.00 0.48
CA GLU A 5 -8.86 -8.19 0.64
C GLU A 5 -9.63 -9.34 1.28
N SER A 6 -10.40 -9.06 2.34
CA SER A 6 -11.25 -10.07 3.00
C SER A 6 -12.28 -10.66 2.05
N ASN A 7 -12.89 -9.85 1.18
CA ASN A 7 -13.83 -10.31 0.16
C ASN A 7 -13.16 -11.16 -0.93
N ALA A 8 -11.93 -10.80 -1.34
CA ALA A 8 -11.16 -11.57 -2.31
C ALA A 8 -10.78 -12.95 -1.75
N ILE A 9 -10.30 -13.01 -0.50
CA ILE A 9 -10.05 -14.26 0.22
C ILE A 9 -11.34 -15.09 0.32
N GLY A 10 -12.45 -14.48 0.74
CA GLY A 10 -13.74 -15.18 0.82
C GLY A 10 -14.18 -15.77 -0.52
N THR A 11 -13.98 -15.03 -1.61
CA THR A 11 -14.28 -15.51 -2.97
C THR A 11 -13.39 -16.69 -3.36
N ALA A 12 -12.09 -16.60 -3.10
CA ALA A 12 -11.14 -17.67 -3.40
C ALA A 12 -11.42 -18.94 -2.59
N VAL A 13 -11.76 -18.81 -1.30
CA VAL A 13 -12.18 -19.93 -0.43
C VAL A 13 -13.47 -20.59 -0.91
N LEU A 14 -14.44 -19.82 -1.41
CA LEU A 14 -15.66 -20.40 -1.97
C LEU A 14 -15.38 -21.15 -3.27
N ARG A 15 -14.50 -20.60 -4.13
CA ARG A 15 -14.13 -21.23 -5.40
C ARG A 15 -13.24 -22.45 -5.23
N SER A 16 -12.42 -22.54 -4.17
CA SER A 16 -11.63 -23.75 -3.88
C SER A 16 -12.50 -24.97 -3.63
N LYS A 17 -13.72 -24.78 -3.09
CA LYS A 17 -14.69 -25.87 -2.88
C LYS A 17 -15.19 -26.50 -4.17
N LEU A 18 -15.03 -25.81 -5.31
CA LEU A 18 -15.37 -26.36 -6.62
C LEU A 18 -14.33 -27.36 -7.13
N LEU A 19 -13.18 -27.49 -6.44
CA LEU A 19 -12.05 -28.34 -6.79
C LEU A 19 -11.73 -29.29 -5.61
N PRO A 20 -12.42 -30.43 -5.50
CA PRO A 20 -12.33 -31.31 -4.32
C PRO A 20 -10.90 -31.79 -4.02
N GLU A 21 -10.10 -32.03 -5.06
CA GLU A 21 -8.75 -32.60 -4.95
C GLU A 21 -7.74 -31.63 -4.33
N THR A 22 -7.92 -30.33 -4.58
CA THR A 22 -7.03 -29.25 -4.14
C THR A 22 -7.54 -28.53 -2.88
N ASN A 23 -8.82 -28.70 -2.53
CA ASN A 23 -9.48 -27.91 -1.49
C ASN A 23 -8.83 -28.05 -0.09
N ALA A 24 -8.44 -29.26 0.31
CA ALA A 24 -7.87 -29.49 1.65
C ALA A 24 -6.55 -28.72 1.83
N ARG A 25 -5.66 -28.81 0.83
CA ARG A 25 -4.38 -28.12 0.84
C ARG A 25 -4.55 -26.60 0.75
N MET A 26 -5.42 -26.12 -0.13
CA MET A 26 -5.70 -24.69 -0.25
C MET A 26 -6.29 -24.09 1.01
N MET A 27 -7.18 -24.80 1.70
CA MET A 27 -7.74 -24.36 2.97
C MET A 27 -6.66 -24.17 4.04
N GLU A 28 -5.64 -25.02 4.06
CA GLU A 28 -4.49 -24.87 4.95
C GLU A 28 -3.68 -23.61 4.59
N LEU A 29 -3.40 -23.40 3.31
CA LEU A 29 -2.68 -22.22 2.82
C LEU A 29 -3.44 -20.92 3.14
N PHE A 30 -4.77 -20.89 2.97
CA PHE A 30 -5.59 -19.71 3.32
C PHE A 30 -5.51 -19.40 4.81
N LYS A 31 -5.53 -20.42 5.68
CA LYS A 31 -5.38 -20.22 7.14
C LYS A 31 -4.01 -19.65 7.48
N GLN A 32 -2.94 -20.17 6.85
CA GLN A 32 -1.58 -19.65 7.04
C GLN A 32 -1.48 -18.19 6.56
N TYR A 33 -1.97 -17.89 5.37
CA TYR A 33 -2.00 -16.54 4.79
C TYR A 33 -2.69 -15.55 5.72
N VAL A 34 -3.94 -15.85 6.14
CA VAL A 34 -4.72 -14.98 7.02
C VAL A 34 -4.02 -14.79 8.37
N LYS A 35 -3.37 -15.82 8.92
CA LYS A 35 -2.62 -15.71 10.17
C LYS A 35 -1.44 -14.75 10.05
N VAL A 36 -0.68 -14.82 8.96
CA VAL A 36 0.46 -13.92 8.70
C VAL A 36 -0.04 -12.49 8.50
N GLU A 37 -1.04 -12.28 7.65
CA GLU A 37 -1.61 -10.94 7.41
C GLU A 37 -2.25 -10.33 8.66
N PHE A 38 -2.91 -11.13 9.48
CA PHE A 38 -3.43 -10.68 10.77
C PHE A 38 -2.29 -10.25 11.69
N SER A 39 -1.16 -10.97 11.70
CA SER A 39 0.02 -10.61 12.50
C SER A 39 0.69 -9.31 12.03
N ILE A 40 0.55 -8.96 10.74
CA ILE A 40 1.00 -7.68 10.17
C ILE A 40 0.02 -6.55 10.55
N THR A 41 -1.28 -6.80 10.47
CA THR A 41 -2.31 -5.74 10.55
C THR A 41 -2.74 -5.44 11.98
N SER A 42 -2.65 -6.41 12.90
CA SER A 42 -3.07 -6.26 14.30
C SER A 42 -2.11 -5.42 15.15
N ARG A 43 -0.90 -5.11 14.64
CA ARG A 43 0.15 -4.41 15.37
C ARG A 43 0.50 -3.10 14.66
N ALA A 44 0.34 -1.98 15.37
CA ALA A 44 0.54 -0.65 14.80
C ALA A 44 2.01 -0.33 14.48
N ASN A 45 2.96 -0.87 15.26
CA ASN A 45 4.39 -0.59 15.13
C ASN A 45 5.22 -1.89 15.12
N ILE A 46 5.17 -2.61 14.00
CA ILE A 46 6.03 -3.78 13.79
C ILE A 46 7.42 -3.29 13.37
N PRO A 47 8.51 -3.78 14.01
CA PRO A 47 9.87 -3.50 13.58
C PRO A 47 10.09 -3.80 12.10
N ALA A 48 10.89 -2.97 11.41
CA ALA A 48 11.08 -3.09 9.96
C ALA A 48 11.63 -4.46 9.53
N ASN A 49 12.53 -5.05 10.32
CA ASN A 49 13.08 -6.39 10.09
C ASN A 49 12.02 -7.49 10.21
N GLU A 50 11.16 -7.42 11.23
CA GLU A 50 10.06 -8.37 11.43
C GLU A 50 9.02 -8.24 10.31
N ARG A 51 8.68 -7.00 9.92
CA ARG A 51 7.78 -6.75 8.78
C ARG A 51 8.33 -7.33 7.48
N LEU A 52 9.64 -7.23 7.25
CA LEU A 52 10.33 -7.82 6.10
C LEU A 52 10.20 -9.36 6.09
N LEU A 53 10.38 -10.00 7.25
CA LEU A 53 10.23 -11.46 7.38
C LEU A 53 8.79 -11.91 7.11
N LEU A 54 7.81 -11.21 7.69
CA LEU A 54 6.39 -11.50 7.47
C LEU A 54 5.99 -11.33 6.00
N ASN A 55 6.47 -10.26 5.33
CA ASN A 55 6.22 -10.04 3.91
C ASN A 55 6.82 -11.16 3.03
N ARG A 56 8.02 -11.65 3.36
CA ARG A 56 8.62 -12.80 2.65
C ARG A 56 7.79 -14.07 2.83
N GLU A 57 7.29 -14.30 4.05
CA GLU A 57 6.44 -15.45 4.32
C GLU A 57 5.10 -15.35 3.59
N THR A 58 4.49 -14.15 3.55
CA THR A 58 3.31 -13.88 2.72
C THR A 58 3.57 -14.22 1.25
N LYS A 59 4.67 -13.72 0.66
CA LYS A 59 5.06 -14.01 -0.74
C LYS A 59 5.23 -15.51 -0.96
N ARG A 60 5.90 -16.22 -0.05
CA ARG A 60 6.08 -17.69 -0.12
C ARG A 60 4.74 -18.42 -0.15
N ILE A 61 3.79 -18.03 0.70
CA ILE A 61 2.44 -18.63 0.73
C ILE A 61 1.67 -18.31 -0.55
N GLN A 62 1.77 -17.08 -1.07
CA GLN A 62 1.15 -16.69 -2.34
C GLN A 62 1.68 -17.52 -3.52
N THR A 63 2.99 -17.78 -3.58
CA THR A 63 3.58 -18.68 -4.59
C THR A 63 2.99 -20.09 -4.48
N LEU A 64 2.92 -20.66 -3.29
CA LEU A 64 2.31 -21.99 -3.10
C LEU A 64 0.83 -22.03 -3.50
N MET A 65 0.07 -20.97 -3.21
CA MET A 65 -1.33 -20.87 -3.66
C MET A 65 -1.43 -20.77 -5.18
N TRP A 66 -0.51 -20.05 -5.82
CA TRP A 66 -0.44 -19.92 -7.26
C TRP A 66 -0.12 -21.25 -7.93
N ASP A 67 0.91 -21.97 -7.46
CA ASP A 67 1.31 -23.27 -7.99
C ASP A 67 0.17 -24.29 -7.90
N GLU A 68 -0.54 -24.31 -6.76
CA GLU A 68 -1.67 -25.21 -6.55
C GLU A 68 -2.86 -24.85 -7.47
N ALA A 69 -3.14 -23.56 -7.66
CA ALA A 69 -4.16 -23.10 -8.59
C ALA A 69 -3.79 -23.40 -10.06
N PHE A 70 -2.51 -23.26 -10.40
CA PHE A 70 -1.98 -23.59 -11.72
C PHE A 70 -2.07 -25.09 -12.01
N ALA A 71 -1.65 -25.94 -11.06
CA ALA A 71 -1.77 -27.38 -11.18
C ALA A 71 -3.23 -27.82 -11.38
N ALA A 72 -4.18 -27.17 -10.71
CA ALA A 72 -5.61 -27.46 -10.92
C ALA A 72 -6.09 -27.11 -12.34
N THR A 73 -5.51 -26.09 -12.98
CA THR A 73 -5.79 -25.75 -14.39
C THR A 73 -5.06 -26.67 -15.38
N GLU A 74 -3.86 -27.14 -15.05
CA GLU A 74 -3.09 -28.06 -15.90
C GLU A 74 -3.73 -29.45 -15.94
N ASN A 75 -4.19 -29.94 -14.79
CA ASN A 75 -4.90 -31.21 -14.68
C ASN A 75 -6.24 -31.23 -15.45
N ASN A 76 -6.88 -30.07 -15.64
CA ASN A 76 -8.11 -29.96 -16.40
C ASN A 76 -8.24 -28.61 -17.14
N PRO A 77 -7.61 -28.47 -18.33
CA PRO A 77 -7.51 -27.20 -19.05
C PRO A 77 -8.85 -26.61 -19.52
N LEU A 78 -9.90 -27.43 -19.62
CA LEU A 78 -11.25 -27.00 -20.03
C LEU A 78 -12.17 -26.74 -18.83
N SER A 79 -11.68 -26.89 -17.60
CA SER A 79 -12.44 -26.70 -16.38
C SER A 79 -12.68 -25.22 -16.10
N VAL A 80 -13.92 -24.77 -16.34
CA VAL A 80 -14.38 -23.44 -15.93
C VAL A 80 -14.18 -23.20 -14.42
N PRO A 81 -14.51 -24.15 -13.51
CA PRO A 81 -14.21 -23.99 -12.09
C PRO A 81 -12.73 -23.77 -11.77
N ALA A 82 -11.82 -24.48 -12.44
CA ALA A 82 -10.38 -24.32 -12.22
C ALA A 82 -9.90 -22.93 -12.65
N GLY A 83 -10.33 -22.45 -13.83
CA GLY A 83 -10.01 -21.10 -14.30
C GLY A 83 -10.57 -20.00 -13.40
N LEU A 84 -11.80 -20.15 -12.90
CA LEU A 84 -12.40 -19.21 -11.94
C LEU A 84 -11.64 -19.17 -10.61
N PHE A 85 -11.17 -20.33 -10.15
CA PHE A 85 -10.36 -20.44 -8.95
C PHE A 85 -8.99 -19.77 -9.13
N ALA A 86 -8.26 -20.08 -10.21
CA ALA A 86 -6.99 -19.43 -10.53
C ALA A 86 -7.12 -17.91 -10.63
N THR A 87 -8.17 -17.42 -11.28
CA THR A 87 -8.48 -15.98 -11.36
C THR A 87 -8.69 -15.37 -9.97
N SER A 88 -9.38 -16.07 -9.06
CA SER A 88 -9.58 -15.54 -7.69
C SER A 88 -8.30 -15.49 -6.86
N ILE A 89 -7.36 -16.42 -7.07
CA ILE A 89 -6.04 -16.37 -6.44
C ILE A 89 -5.25 -15.17 -6.99
N ASN A 90 -5.27 -14.94 -8.31
CA ASN A 90 -4.64 -13.75 -8.90
C ASN A 90 -5.18 -12.46 -8.28
N GLN A 91 -6.50 -12.32 -8.23
CA GLN A 91 -7.16 -11.14 -7.66
C GLN A 91 -6.81 -10.90 -6.18
N LEU A 92 -6.66 -11.97 -5.40
CA LEU A 92 -6.21 -11.89 -4.00
C LEU A 92 -4.79 -11.31 -3.93
N ILE A 93 -3.87 -11.81 -4.75
CA ILE A 93 -2.47 -11.36 -4.80
C ILE A 93 -2.39 -9.90 -5.28
N ASP A 94 -3.17 -9.53 -6.29
CA ASP A 94 -3.24 -8.16 -6.83
C ASP A 94 -3.72 -7.17 -5.76
N ILE A 95 -4.83 -7.49 -5.07
CA ILE A 95 -5.39 -6.62 -4.01
C ILE A 95 -4.41 -6.46 -2.85
N LYS A 96 -3.67 -7.51 -2.50
CA LYS A 96 -2.63 -7.43 -1.48
C LYS A 96 -1.49 -6.50 -1.92
N THR A 97 -1.06 -6.60 -3.17
CA THR A 97 -0.03 -5.74 -3.75
C THR A 97 -0.46 -4.27 -3.76
N GLU A 98 -1.69 -3.99 -4.20
CA GLU A 98 -2.26 -2.64 -4.15
C GLU A 98 -2.29 -2.07 -2.73
N ARG A 99 -2.67 -2.90 -1.75
CA ARG A 99 -2.71 -2.51 -0.34
C ARG A 99 -1.32 -2.18 0.18
N ASP A 100 -0.31 -2.99 -0.12
CA ASP A 100 1.06 -2.77 0.34
C ASP A 100 1.65 -1.48 -0.25
N ILE A 101 1.42 -1.22 -1.54
CA ILE A 101 1.79 0.04 -2.18
C ILE A 101 1.07 1.22 -1.52
N ALA A 102 -0.24 1.10 -1.27
CA ALA A 102 -1.00 2.17 -0.66
C ALA A 102 -0.59 2.45 0.80
N ILE A 103 -0.11 1.43 1.54
CA ILE A 103 0.47 1.61 2.88
C ILE A 103 1.87 2.24 2.79
N SER A 104 2.65 1.88 1.76
CA SER A 104 3.98 2.43 1.52
C SER A 104 3.94 3.90 1.05
N ASN A 105 2.83 4.35 0.47
CA ASN A 105 2.56 5.74 0.11
C ASN A 105 2.27 6.60 1.35
N HIS A 106 3.16 6.56 2.34
CA HIS A 106 3.11 7.45 3.50
C HIS A 106 3.45 8.87 3.05
N VAL A 107 2.67 9.86 3.49
CA VAL A 107 3.01 11.28 3.28
C VAL A 107 4.33 11.53 4.00
N PRO A 108 5.40 11.95 3.29
CA PRO A 108 6.72 12.09 3.91
C PRO A 108 6.69 13.10 5.07
N GLU A 109 7.39 12.77 6.15
CA GLU A 109 7.34 13.53 7.41
C GLU A 109 7.72 15.02 7.22
N ILE A 110 8.57 15.31 6.23
CA ILE A 110 8.93 16.67 5.84
C ILE A 110 7.72 17.52 5.40
N VAL A 111 6.71 16.91 4.77
CA VAL A 111 5.47 17.58 4.35
C VAL A 111 4.62 17.94 5.57
N LEU A 112 4.52 17.03 6.55
CA LEU A 112 3.82 17.27 7.80
C LEU A 112 4.49 18.37 8.63
N LEU A 113 5.83 18.34 8.71
CA LEU A 113 6.61 19.40 9.36
C LEU A 113 6.45 20.75 8.66
N GLY A 114 6.44 20.76 7.32
CA GLY A 114 6.13 21.94 6.54
C GLY A 114 4.75 22.50 6.87
N LEU A 115 3.70 21.66 6.87
CA LEU A 115 2.33 22.04 7.22
C LEU A 115 2.22 22.58 8.66
N LEU A 116 2.94 21.97 9.61
CA LEU A 116 3.00 22.43 11.00
C LEU A 116 3.63 23.82 11.09
N LEU A 117 4.74 24.04 10.36
CA LEU A 117 5.39 25.36 10.28
C LEU A 117 4.45 26.40 9.67
N PHE A 118 3.72 26.05 8.60
CA PHE A 118 2.69 26.92 8.02
C PHE A 118 1.63 27.31 9.04
N ALA A 119 1.06 26.33 9.74
CA ALA A 119 0.04 26.57 10.74
C ALA A 119 0.57 27.45 11.87
N ALA A 120 1.79 27.19 12.36
CA ALA A 120 2.43 27.99 13.40
C ALA A 120 2.64 29.45 12.97
N LEU A 121 3.12 29.67 11.74
CA LEU A 121 3.28 31.01 11.18
C LEU A 121 1.94 31.72 11.02
N ALA A 122 0.93 31.05 10.47
CA ALA A 122 -0.42 31.62 10.31
C ALA A 122 -1.05 32.01 11.66
N ILE A 123 -0.94 31.15 12.67
CA ILE A 123 -1.41 31.42 14.04
C ILE A 123 -0.62 32.59 14.65
N GLY A 124 0.70 32.61 14.48
CA GLY A 124 1.54 33.73 14.93
C GLY A 124 1.14 35.06 14.30
N ILE A 125 0.82 35.08 13.01
CA ILE A 125 0.37 36.28 12.27
C ILE A 125 -0.98 36.76 12.79
N LEU A 126 -1.96 35.86 12.93
CA LEU A 126 -3.28 36.20 13.44
C LEU A 126 -3.21 36.66 14.90
N GLY A 127 -2.43 35.98 15.73
CA GLY A 127 -2.21 36.35 17.12
C GLY A 127 -1.54 37.71 17.26
N TYR A 128 -0.49 37.97 16.49
CA TYR A 128 0.20 39.26 16.50
C TYR A 128 -0.66 40.39 15.92
N GLY A 129 -1.34 40.17 14.80
CA GLY A 129 -2.20 41.16 14.15
C GLY A 129 -3.41 41.57 14.98
N ASN A 130 -4.04 40.63 15.69
CA ASN A 130 -5.13 40.94 16.63
C ASN A 130 -4.61 41.54 17.94
N GLY A 131 -3.41 41.16 18.39
CA GLY A 131 -2.77 41.73 19.57
C GLY A 131 -2.25 43.16 19.39
N LEU A 132 -1.88 43.56 18.17
CA LEU A 132 -1.33 44.89 17.84
C LEU A 132 -2.32 45.82 17.14
N ALA A 133 -3.63 45.56 17.16
CA ALA A 133 -4.62 46.40 16.50
C ALA A 133 -4.78 47.78 17.18
N ALA A 134 -3.82 48.66 16.91
CA ALA A 134 -3.94 50.10 16.72
C ALA A 134 -2.99 50.52 15.58
N THR A 135 -3.32 50.09 14.35
CA THR A 135 -2.88 50.61 13.02
C THR A 135 -1.53 50.24 12.38
N HIS A 136 -1.59 50.30 11.03
CA HIS A 136 -0.60 50.17 9.94
C HIS A 136 -0.09 48.78 9.53
N ALA A 137 -1.01 48.04 8.90
CA ALA A 137 -0.89 46.71 8.30
C ALA A 137 0.03 46.61 7.06
N ARG A 138 1.35 46.82 7.21
CA ARG A 138 2.32 46.54 6.12
C ARG A 138 2.98 45.17 6.23
N TYR A 139 3.27 44.73 7.45
CA TYR A 139 3.90 43.44 7.72
C TYR A 139 3.03 42.20 7.46
N PRO A 140 1.70 42.22 7.71
CA PRO A 140 0.84 41.06 7.42
C PRO A 140 0.79 40.69 5.93
N ALA A 141 0.87 41.67 5.02
CA ALA A 141 0.79 41.44 3.58
C ALA A 141 2.02 40.74 2.99
N VAL A 142 3.24 41.15 3.39
CA VAL A 142 4.49 40.51 2.94
C VAL A 142 4.56 39.06 3.42
N ILE A 143 4.11 38.81 4.64
CA ILE A 143 4.17 37.48 5.23
C ILE A 143 3.07 36.58 4.66
N LEU A 144 1.88 37.12 4.32
CA LEU A 144 0.87 36.40 3.54
C LEU A 144 1.42 35.95 2.18
N CYS A 145 2.18 36.81 1.49
CA CYS A 145 2.87 36.41 0.26
C CYS A 145 3.86 35.26 0.50
N VAL A 146 4.64 35.29 1.59
CA VAL A 146 5.55 34.18 1.94
C VAL A 146 4.77 32.89 2.18
N VAL A 147 3.69 32.93 2.97
CA VAL A 147 2.84 31.76 3.23
C VAL A 147 2.25 31.21 1.93
N ILE A 148 1.76 32.06 1.03
CA ILE A 148 1.23 31.65 -0.27
C ILE A 148 2.34 31.02 -1.14
N THR A 149 3.51 31.66 -1.26
CA THR A 149 4.64 31.12 -2.04
C THR A 149 5.08 29.75 -1.52
N LEU A 150 5.20 29.62 -0.21
CA LEU A 150 5.68 28.41 0.42
C LEU A 150 4.58 27.31 0.28
N SER A 151 3.29 27.67 0.31
CA SER A 151 2.19 26.73 0.02
C SER A 151 2.22 26.22 -1.42
N PHE A 152 2.53 27.10 -2.39
CA PHE A 152 2.74 26.70 -3.79
C PHE A 152 3.94 25.77 -3.93
N ILE A 153 5.04 26.00 -3.22
CA ILE A 153 6.19 25.10 -3.21
C ILE A 153 5.78 23.71 -2.69
N LEU A 154 4.99 23.66 -1.61
CA LEU A 154 4.52 22.40 -1.04
C LEU A 154 3.57 21.66 -2.00
N ILE A 155 2.67 22.38 -2.67
CA ILE A 155 1.77 21.80 -3.69
C ILE A 155 2.58 21.26 -4.88
N ILE A 156 3.57 22.01 -5.39
CA ILE A 156 4.42 21.59 -6.52
C ILE A 156 5.29 20.38 -6.15
N ASP A 157 5.77 20.30 -4.91
CA ASP A 157 6.54 19.15 -4.42
C ASP A 157 5.65 17.90 -4.31
N LEU A 158 4.40 18.06 -3.85
CA LEU A 158 3.42 16.98 -3.77
C LEU A 158 2.96 16.48 -5.15
N ASP A 159 2.89 17.38 -6.14
CA ASP A 159 2.46 17.08 -7.51
C ASP A 159 3.58 16.44 -8.37
N ARG A 160 4.80 16.29 -7.83
CA ARG A 160 5.95 15.71 -8.54
C ARG A 160 6.44 14.39 -7.93
N PRO A 161 5.73 13.27 -8.16
CA PRO A 161 6.08 11.94 -7.60
C PRO A 161 7.49 11.42 -7.98
N ASN A 162 8.10 11.92 -9.07
CA ASN A 162 9.40 11.45 -9.55
C ASN A 162 10.50 12.54 -9.61
N ARG A 163 10.20 13.79 -9.24
CA ARG A 163 11.16 14.93 -9.34
C ARG A 163 11.11 15.89 -8.15
N GLY A 164 10.22 15.68 -7.18
CA GLY A 164 10.22 16.39 -5.90
C GLY A 164 11.20 15.79 -4.90
N LEU A 165 11.14 16.23 -3.64
CA LEU A 165 11.89 15.67 -2.50
C LEU A 165 11.43 14.25 -2.11
N THR A 166 10.36 13.76 -2.73
CA THR A 166 9.73 12.48 -2.46
C THR A 166 9.96 11.54 -3.64
N GLN A 167 10.59 10.39 -3.40
CA GLN A 167 10.87 9.39 -4.43
C GLN A 167 9.81 8.29 -4.36
N VAL A 168 9.05 8.08 -5.43
CA VAL A 168 8.22 6.87 -5.56
C VAL A 168 9.13 5.65 -5.65
N SER A 169 8.93 4.68 -4.75
CA SER A 169 9.72 3.45 -4.73
C SER A 169 9.52 2.67 -6.03
N GLN A 170 10.60 2.46 -6.80
CA GLN A 170 10.61 1.59 -7.99
C GLN A 170 10.67 0.10 -7.63
N GLU A 171 10.42 -0.26 -6.37
CA GLU A 171 10.53 -1.61 -5.83
C GLU A 171 9.65 -2.61 -6.60
N SER A 172 8.42 -2.22 -6.99
CA SER A 172 7.55 -3.07 -7.82
C SER A 172 8.18 -3.45 -9.17
N MET A 173 8.94 -2.54 -9.79
CA MET A 173 9.60 -2.81 -11.08
C MET A 173 10.85 -3.68 -10.91
N VAL A 174 11.59 -3.49 -9.81
CA VAL A 174 12.73 -4.34 -9.44
C VAL A 174 12.26 -5.76 -9.09
N ASP A 175 11.18 -5.88 -8.33
CA ASP A 175 10.54 -7.18 -8.02
C ASP A 175 10.08 -7.89 -9.30
N LEU A 176 9.44 -7.17 -10.22
CA LEU A 176 9.06 -7.72 -11.53
C LEU A 176 10.29 -8.20 -12.31
N MET A 177 11.38 -7.44 -12.33
CA MET A 177 12.62 -7.83 -13.01
C MET A 177 13.20 -9.11 -12.41
N ASN A 178 13.15 -9.27 -11.08
CA ASN A 178 13.59 -10.49 -10.39
C ASN A 178 12.72 -11.69 -10.78
N VAL A 179 11.39 -11.52 -10.85
CA VAL A 179 10.46 -12.58 -11.28
C VAL A 179 10.75 -13.00 -12.73
N ILE A 180 10.90 -12.04 -13.65
CA ILE A 180 11.21 -12.33 -15.06
C ILE A 180 12.54 -13.08 -15.19
N ASN A 181 13.56 -12.68 -14.43
CA ASN A 181 14.86 -13.35 -14.46
C ASN A 181 14.82 -14.77 -13.88
N GLN A 182 13.91 -15.06 -12.96
CA GLN A 182 13.71 -16.41 -12.41
C GLN A 182 12.98 -17.35 -13.39
N VAL A 183 12.08 -16.83 -14.22
CA VAL A 183 11.34 -17.63 -15.22
C VAL A 183 12.22 -18.01 -16.43
N ASN A 184 13.27 -17.24 -16.70
CA ASN A 184 14.20 -17.46 -17.83
C ASN A 184 15.39 -18.38 -17.50
N MET A 185 15.46 -19.00 -16.32
CA MET A 185 16.46 -20.00 -15.92
C MET A 185 15.81 -21.37 -15.76
#